data_AF-A0A9E3FCY1-F1
#
_entry.id   AF-A0A9E3FCY1-F1
#
_cell.length_a   1.000
_cell.length_b   1.000
_cell.length_c   1.000
_cell.angle_alpha   90.00
_cell.angle_beta   90.00
_cell.angle_gamma   90.00
#
_symmetry.space_group_name_H-M   'P 1'
#
loop_
_entity.id
_entity.type
_entity.pdbx_description
1 polymer ?
#
loop_
_entity_poly.entity_id
_entity_poly.type
_entity_poly.pdbx_seq_one_letter_code
_entity_poly.pdbx_strand_id
1 'polypeptide(L)'
;MDEEAMTPPAGKPLETQVREECMGIDPYECEEAIQRLNDFLDHQLTEPERAVVLKHLEICRPCLRRFTFEQTLIVSLRQKVTRVCAPQALRDKLHSLLRQG
;
A
#
# COMPACT_ATOMS: atom_id res chain seq x y z
N MET A 1 0.00 -47.01 -16.58
CA MET A 1 0.39 -46.08 -15.51
C MET A 1 0.53 -44.75 -16.20
N ASP A 2 -0.53 -43.95 -16.20
CA ASP A 2 -0.48 -42.54 -16.56
C ASP A 2 -1.41 -41.82 -15.58
N GLU A 3 -0.79 -41.30 -14.52
CA GLU A 3 -1.37 -40.36 -13.58
C GLU A 3 -1.58 -39.02 -14.29
N GLU A 4 -2.78 -38.76 -14.80
CA GLU A 4 -3.17 -37.37 -15.11
C GLU A 4 -3.96 -36.80 -13.94
N ALA A 5 -3.23 -36.01 -13.16
CA ALA A 5 -3.67 -35.37 -11.94
C ALA A 5 -4.86 -34.44 -12.16
N MET A 6 -5.86 -34.64 -11.31
CA MET A 6 -6.89 -33.68 -10.95
C MET A 6 -6.23 -32.38 -10.46
N THR A 7 -6.16 -31.36 -11.31
CA THR A 7 -5.92 -29.98 -10.85
C THR A 7 -7.21 -29.17 -11.05
N PRO A 8 -7.81 -28.62 -9.98
CA PRO A 8 -8.92 -27.69 -10.14
C PRO A 8 -8.40 -26.41 -10.82
N PRO A 9 -9.16 -25.79 -11.74
CA PRO A 9 -8.74 -24.55 -12.38
C PRO A 9 -8.58 -23.47 -11.29
N ALA A 10 -7.37 -22.91 -11.24
CA ALA A 10 -7.03 -21.76 -10.41
C ALA A 10 -8.01 -20.60 -10.68
N GLY A 11 -8.36 -19.89 -9.61
CA GLY A 11 -9.45 -18.92 -9.55
C GLY A 11 -9.49 -17.94 -10.71
N LYS A 12 -10.73 -17.62 -11.11
CA LYS A 12 -11.03 -16.59 -12.12
C LYS A 12 -10.32 -15.29 -11.75
N PRO A 13 -9.72 -14.56 -12.71
CA PRO A 13 -9.12 -13.26 -12.43
C PRO A 13 -10.16 -12.33 -11.82
N LEU A 14 -9.82 -11.62 -10.74
CA LEU A 14 -10.60 -10.49 -10.21
C LEU A 14 -10.52 -9.27 -11.14
N GLU A 15 -10.65 -9.48 -12.45
CA GLU A 15 -10.65 -8.44 -13.47
C GLU A 15 -12.09 -8.09 -13.84
N THR A 16 -12.82 -7.51 -12.89
CA THR A 16 -14.07 -6.81 -13.21
C THR A 16 -13.78 -5.32 -13.23
N GLN A 17 -13.23 -4.88 -14.37
CA GLN A 17 -13.53 -3.62 -15.04
C GLN A 17 -13.93 -2.43 -14.13
N VAL A 18 -12.93 -1.69 -13.65
CA VAL A 18 -13.10 -0.25 -13.44
C VAL A 18 -12.15 0.46 -14.39
N ARG A 19 -12.56 0.58 -15.66
CA ARG A 19 -11.95 1.54 -16.60
C ARG A 19 -12.61 2.90 -16.34
N GLU A 20 -12.35 3.49 -15.17
CA GLU A 20 -12.51 4.94 -15.02
C GLU A 20 -11.24 5.57 -15.57
N GLU A 21 -11.35 6.11 -16.77
CA GLU A 21 -10.25 6.72 -17.52
C GLU A 21 -9.63 7.85 -16.69
N CYS A 22 -8.37 7.67 -16.27
CA CYS A 22 -7.64 8.74 -15.62
C CYS A 22 -7.05 9.67 -16.69
N MET A 23 -7.39 10.96 -16.60
CA MET A 23 -6.72 12.00 -17.36
C MET A 23 -5.50 12.44 -16.54
N GLY A 24 -4.41 11.67 -16.61
CA GLY A 24 -3.16 11.95 -15.89
C GLY A 24 -2.49 13.22 -16.42
N ILE A 25 -2.40 14.26 -15.58
CA ILE A 25 -1.68 15.52 -15.88
C ILE A 25 -0.38 15.58 -15.07
N ASP A 26 -0.03 14.49 -14.38
CA ASP A 26 1.20 14.32 -13.63
C ASP A 26 2.15 13.33 -14.31
N PRO A 27 3.43 13.28 -13.91
CA PRO A 27 4.43 12.42 -14.56
C PRO A 27 4.16 10.91 -14.51
N TYR A 28 3.31 10.42 -13.61
CA TYR A 28 2.95 9.01 -13.55
C TYR A 28 1.57 8.78 -14.17
N GLU A 29 1.53 7.85 -15.12
CA GLU A 29 0.27 7.25 -15.52
C GLU A 29 -0.28 6.37 -14.39
N CYS A 30 -1.56 6.04 -14.47
CA CYS A 30 -2.20 5.23 -13.44
C CYS A 30 -1.46 3.93 -13.16
N GLU A 31 -1.04 3.20 -14.20
CA GLU A 31 -0.30 1.95 -14.05
C GLU A 31 0.99 2.14 -13.24
N GLU A 32 1.75 3.18 -13.56
CA GLU A 32 3.02 3.51 -12.93
C GLU A 32 2.85 3.96 -11.47
N ALA A 33 1.77 4.71 -11.17
CA ALA A 33 1.41 5.07 -9.81
C ALA A 33 0.97 3.87 -8.96
N ILE A 34 0.29 2.89 -9.57
CA ILE A 34 -0.13 1.65 -8.89
C ILE A 34 1.07 0.75 -8.59
N GLN A 35 2.00 0.62 -9.54
CA GLN A 35 3.22 -0.18 -9.32
C GLN A 35 4.03 0.33 -8.11
N ARG A 36 4.08 1.66 -7.92
CA ARG A 36 4.76 2.29 -6.77
C ARG A 36 3.93 2.40 -5.50
N LEU A 37 2.67 1.96 -5.50
CA LEU A 37 1.75 2.20 -4.40
C LEU A 37 2.16 1.48 -3.11
N ASN A 38 2.67 0.25 -3.24
CA ASN A 38 3.19 -0.50 -2.09
C ASN A 38 4.44 0.18 -1.50
N ASP A 39 5.39 0.58 -2.33
CA ASP A 39 6.60 1.29 -1.87
C ASP A 39 6.25 2.63 -1.22
N PHE A 40 5.20 3.30 -1.72
CA PHE A 40 4.66 4.51 -1.11
C PHE A 40 4.07 4.23 0.29
N LEU A 41 3.30 3.15 0.45
CA LEU A 41 2.71 2.72 1.73
C LEU A 41 3.77 2.29 2.75
N ASP A 42 4.86 1.67 2.28
CA ASP A 42 5.97 1.21 3.11
C ASP A 42 7.04 2.28 3.35
N HIS A 43 6.84 3.50 2.84
CA HIS A 43 7.79 4.62 2.93
C HIS A 43 9.17 4.31 2.32
N GLN A 44 9.21 3.52 1.25
CA GLN A 44 10.44 3.12 0.54
C GLN A 44 10.77 3.99 -0.68
N LEU A 45 9.85 4.86 -1.09
CA LEU A 45 10.10 5.81 -2.17
C LEU A 45 11.04 6.95 -1.75
N THR A 46 11.84 7.42 -2.69
CA THR A 46 12.58 8.68 -2.51
C THR A 46 11.60 9.87 -2.43
N GLU A 47 12.05 10.98 -1.84
CA GLU A 47 11.23 12.20 -1.73
C GLU A 47 10.64 12.70 -3.07
N PRO A 48 11.40 12.77 -4.19
CA PRO A 48 10.82 13.17 -5.48
C PRO A 48 9.78 12.18 -6.00
N GLU A 49 10.03 10.87 -5.90
CA GLU A 49 9.07 9.84 -6.36
C GLU A 49 7.77 9.90 -5.54
N ARG A 50 7.91 10.07 -4.22
CA ARG A 50 6.80 10.23 -3.30
C ARG A 50 5.93 11.43 -3.68
N ALA A 51 6.54 12.56 -4.04
CA ALA A 51 5.82 13.76 -4.46
C ALA A 51 5.00 13.52 -5.75
N VAL A 52 5.53 12.76 -6.70
CA VAL A 52 4.83 12.41 -7.94
C VAL A 52 3.63 11.50 -7.65
N VAL A 53 3.81 10.44 -6.85
CA VAL A 53 2.70 9.55 -6.45
C VAL A 53 1.61 10.34 -5.71
N LEU A 54 1.97 11.23 -4.79
CA LEU A 54 1.00 12.09 -4.10
C LEU A 54 0.18 12.94 -5.06
N LYS A 55 0.85 13.62 -5.99
CA LYS A 55 0.18 14.45 -7.00
C LYS A 55 -0.81 13.61 -7.83
N HIS A 56 -0.45 12.39 -8.18
CA HIS A 56 -1.34 11.47 -8.87
C HIS A 56 -2.58 11.12 -8.02
N LEU A 57 -2.39 10.79 -6.73
CA LEU A 57 -3.50 10.47 -5.83
C LEU A 57 -4.44 11.66 -5.59
N GLU A 58 -3.94 12.90 -5.69
CA GLU A 58 -4.75 14.12 -5.57
C GLU A 58 -5.69 14.33 -6.78
N ILE A 59 -5.24 13.96 -7.99
CA ILE A 59 -6.00 14.20 -9.22
C ILE A 59 -6.75 12.97 -9.73
N CYS A 60 -6.35 11.77 -9.32
CA CYS A 60 -6.90 10.50 -9.80
C CYS A 60 -7.71 9.78 -8.71
N ARG A 61 -9.03 10.01 -8.69
CA ARG A 61 -9.97 9.33 -7.76
C ARG A 61 -9.88 7.79 -7.79
N PRO A 62 -9.74 7.12 -8.95
CA PRO A 62 -9.58 5.67 -8.99
C PRO A 62 -8.33 5.18 -8.24
N CYS A 63 -7.18 5.82 -8.44
CA CYS A 63 -5.95 5.48 -7.73
C CYS A 63 -6.04 5.81 -6.23
N LEU A 64 -6.68 6.93 -5.86
CA LEU A 64 -6.95 7.24 -4.45
C LEU A 64 -7.81 6.18 -3.77
N ARG A 65 -8.84 5.65 -4.45
CA ARG A 65 -9.65 4.54 -3.90
C ARG A 65 -8.81 3.30 -3.62
N ARG A 66 -7.91 2.91 -4.55
CA ARG A 66 -6.98 1.78 -4.33
C ARG A 66 -6.06 2.03 -3.14
N PHE A 67 -5.45 3.21 -3.07
CA PHE A 67 -4.61 3.62 -1.94
C PHE A 67 -5.34 3.50 -0.60
N THR A 68 -6.53 4.11 -0.49
CA THR A 68 -7.29 4.10 0.77
C THR A 68 -7.70 2.69 1.20
N PHE A 69 -8.01 1.81 0.25
CA PHE A 69 -8.30 0.41 0.52
C PHE A 69 -7.07 -0.31 1.09
N GLU A 70 -5.93 -0.23 0.42
CA GLU A 70 -4.68 -0.87 0.87
C GLU A 70 -4.20 -0.33 2.21
N GLN A 71 -4.28 0.98 2.42
CA GLN A 71 -3.97 1.61 3.70
C GLN A 71 -4.86 1.09 4.83
N THR A 72 -6.17 0.98 4.58
CA THR A 72 -7.14 0.45 5.56
C THR A 72 -6.86 -1.03 5.86
N LEU A 73 -6.47 -1.80 4.85
CA LEU A 73 -6.07 -3.19 4.99
C LEU A 73 -4.82 -3.31 5.88
N ILE A 74 -3.78 -2.52 5.63
CA ILE A 74 -2.55 -2.50 6.45
C ILE A 74 -2.86 -2.16 7.91
N VAL A 75 -3.68 -1.14 8.15
CA VAL A 75 -4.10 -0.76 9.51
C VAL A 75 -4.83 -1.92 10.21
N SER A 76 -5.76 -2.55 9.51
CA SER A 76 -6.53 -3.69 10.02
C SER A 76 -5.64 -4.90 10.32
N LEU A 77 -4.66 -5.17 9.46
CA LEU A 77 -3.68 -6.23 9.66
C LEU A 77 -2.79 -5.93 10.86
N ARG A 78 -2.25 -4.71 10.99
CA ARG A 78 -1.45 -4.31 12.16
C ARG A 78 -2.23 -4.53 13.45
N GLN A 79 -3.50 -4.13 13.53
CA GLN A 79 -4.33 -4.37 14.72
C GLN A 79 -4.45 -5.86 15.08
N LYS A 80 -4.53 -6.75 14.10
CA LYS A 80 -4.68 -8.19 14.32
C LYS A 80 -3.34 -8.91 14.57
N VAL A 81 -2.26 -8.41 13.99
CA VAL A 81 -0.93 -9.07 14.00
C VAL A 81 -0.05 -8.59 15.16
N THR A 82 -0.35 -7.43 15.77
CA THR A 82 0.52 -6.89 16.82
C THR A 82 0.40 -7.70 18.13
N ARG A 83 1.39 -8.56 18.40
CA ARG A 83 1.63 -9.20 19.72
C ARG A 83 2.94 -8.76 20.37
N VAL A 84 3.74 -7.91 19.72
CA VAL A 84 5.06 -7.51 20.21
C VAL A 84 5.00 -6.05 20.65
N CYS A 85 5.00 -5.82 21.95
CA CYS A 85 5.23 -4.49 22.51
C CYS A 85 6.72 -4.18 22.51
N ALA A 86 7.09 -2.94 22.17
CA ALA A 86 8.45 -2.45 22.35
C ALA A 86 8.91 -2.63 23.81
N PRO A 87 10.17 -2.99 24.10
CA PRO A 87 10.66 -3.13 25.47
C PRO A 87 10.46 -1.86 26.31
N GLN A 88 10.12 -2.02 27.59
CA GLN A 88 9.84 -0.89 28.50
C GLN A 88 11.00 0.13 28.53
N ALA A 89 12.24 -0.34 28.61
CA ALA A 89 13.42 0.52 28.63
C ALA A 89 13.52 1.44 27.40
N LEU A 90 13.11 0.96 26.21
CA LEU A 90 13.08 1.77 25.01
C LEU A 90 11.98 2.84 25.08
N ARG A 91 10.80 2.48 25.61
CA ARG A 91 9.70 3.43 25.83
C ARG A 91 10.11 4.53 26.81
N ASP A 92 10.74 4.17 27.91
CA ASP A 92 11.17 5.13 28.93
C ASP A 92 12.18 6.14 28.37
N LYS A 93 13.12 5.66 27.56
CA LYS A 93 14.09 6.52 26.86
C LYS A 93 13.42 7.46 25.84
N LEU A 94 12.43 6.99 25.08
CA LEU A 94 11.67 7.85 24.18
C LEU A 94 10.88 8.93 24.95
N HIS A 95 10.24 8.56 26.06
CA HIS A 95 9.50 9.50 26.91
C HIS A 95 10.38 10.55 27.59
N SER A 96 11.64 10.26 27.89
CA SER A 96 12.55 11.28 28.43
C SER A 96 12.98 12.27 27.35
N LEU A 97 13.29 11.80 26.14
CA LEU A 97 13.68 12.65 25.02
C LEU A 97 12.55 13.59 24.57
N LEU A 98 11.32 13.09 24.45
CA LEU A 98 10.16 13.91 24.05
C LEU A 98 9.76 14.97 25.09
N ARG A 99 10.21 14.85 26.35
CA ARG A 99 9.96 15.85 27.40
C ARG A 99 11.05 16.93 27.47
N GLN A 100 12.17 16.74 26.78
CA GLN A 100 13.35 17.62 26.83
C GLN A 100 13.47 18.54 25.61
N GLY A 101 12.69 18.31 24.55
CA GLY A 101 12.55 19.21 23.40
C GLY A 101 11.25 20.00 23.50
#